data_AF-A0A2V6G3J2-F1
#
_entry.id   AF-A0A2V6G3J2-F1
#
_cell.length_a   1.000
_cell.length_b   1.000
_cell.length_c   1.000
_cell.angle_alpha   90.00
_cell.angle_beta   90.00
_cell.angle_gamma   90.00
#
_symmetry.space_group_name_H-M   'P 1'
#
loop_
_entity.id
_entity.type
_entity.pdbx_description
1 polymer ?
#
loop_
_entity_poly.entity_id
_entity_poly.type
_entity_poly.pdbx_seq_one_letter_code
_entity_poly.pdbx_strand_id
1 'polypeptide(L)'
;MRSGFFLIVFFVAVVTSAAFAQQPTVDELVAKNIQAKGGPDALHALQSLRLSGKLILQEGQIEARYVETRKSPDKVRTEASLQSMTAVQAYDGTEGWKIWPFSGRKDPEKLAADDLKPLIEDAEMGGPLLDWQAKGSAVEYLGTEDVEGTPAHKLKVVRKNGDVSFVYLDPNYFLEIRLVTQRMQHGAQVEEEVDLGDYEKVENVLIPFSVESGHKGDPDKQKEVIEKGEANVPVDDAIFHFPAGK
;
A
#
# COMPACT_ATOMS: atom_id res chain seq x y z
N MET A 1 46.22 57.23 46.06
CA MET A 1 46.49 56.34 44.91
C MET A 1 46.11 54.93 45.29
N ARG A 2 45.05 54.39 44.70
CA ARG A 2 44.84 52.96 44.38
C ARG A 2 43.51 52.85 43.64
N SER A 3 43.63 52.68 42.33
CA SER A 3 42.56 52.69 41.34
C SER A 3 41.74 51.40 41.41
N GLY A 4 40.42 51.52 41.51
CA GLY A 4 39.49 50.39 41.36
C GLY A 4 39.11 50.23 39.89
N PHE A 5 39.44 49.08 39.31
CA PHE A 5 39.11 48.72 37.93
C PHE A 5 37.69 48.13 37.92
N PHE A 6 36.73 48.80 37.27
CA PHE A 6 35.40 48.23 37.03
C PHE A 6 35.44 47.41 35.73
N LEU A 7 35.25 46.10 35.84
CA LEU A 7 35.12 45.19 34.70
C LEU A 7 33.65 45.21 34.25
N ILE A 8 33.35 45.82 33.11
CA ILE A 8 32.03 45.75 32.47
C ILE A 8 32.02 44.48 31.61
N VAL A 9 31.27 43.46 32.04
CA VAL A 9 31.02 42.25 31.25
C VAL A 9 29.86 42.56 30.30
N PHE A 10 30.16 42.66 29.01
CA PHE A 10 29.16 42.77 27.95
C PHE A 10 28.57 41.36 27.68
N PHE A 11 27.33 41.13 28.09
CA PHE A 11 26.59 39.91 27.78
C PHE A 11 26.02 40.05 26.35
N VAL A 12 26.67 39.46 25.36
CA VAL A 12 26.12 39.38 23.99
C VAL A 12 25.09 38.26 24.00
N ALA A 13 23.81 38.63 23.99
CA ALA A 13 22.72 37.68 23.79
C ALA A 13 22.74 37.21 22.33
N VAL A 14 23.25 35.99 22.10
CA VAL A 14 23.10 35.30 20.82
C VAL A 14 21.63 34.90 20.68
N VAL A 15 20.86 35.69 19.92
CA VAL A 15 19.52 35.30 19.51
C VAL A 15 19.68 34.27 18.39
N THR A 16 19.71 32.99 18.75
CA THR A 16 19.59 31.91 17.79
C THR A 16 18.16 31.91 17.25
N SER A 17 17.99 32.42 16.04
CA SER A 17 16.75 32.23 15.28
C SER A 17 16.59 30.74 15.02
N ALA A 18 15.78 30.06 15.83
CA ALA A 18 15.30 28.73 15.50
C ALA A 18 14.48 28.88 14.21
N ALA A 19 15.08 28.49 13.09
CA ALA A 19 14.35 28.31 11.85
C ALA A 19 13.30 27.22 12.13
N PHE A 20 12.04 27.61 12.32
CA PHE A 20 10.94 26.67 12.33
C PHE A 20 10.91 26.06 10.93
N ALA A 21 11.44 24.84 10.79
CA ALA A 21 11.23 24.06 9.59
C ALA A 21 9.72 23.88 9.45
N GLN A 22 9.15 24.48 8.39
CA GLN A 22 7.74 24.34 8.10
C GLN A 22 7.47 22.85 7.87
N GLN A 23 6.50 22.29 8.59
CA GLN A 23 6.08 20.92 8.35
C GLN A 23 5.61 20.79 6.89
N PRO A 24 5.97 19.69 6.22
CA PRO A 24 5.55 19.49 4.84
C PRO A 24 4.03 19.43 4.76
N THR A 25 3.47 19.98 3.69
CA THR A 25 2.03 19.92 3.45
C THR A 25 1.61 18.54 2.92
N VAL A 26 0.31 18.23 3.01
CA VAL A 26 -0.25 17.01 2.40
C VAL A 26 0.05 16.96 0.90
N ASP A 27 -0.19 18.06 0.18
CA ASP A 27 0.03 18.11 -1.27
C ASP A 27 1.51 17.91 -1.63
N GLU A 28 2.44 18.45 -0.83
CA GLU A 28 3.88 18.22 -1.02
C GLU A 28 4.26 16.75 -0.82
N LEU A 29 3.75 16.09 0.23
CA LEU A 29 4.06 14.68 0.50
C LEU A 29 3.46 13.76 -0.56
N VAL A 30 2.20 14.01 -0.95
CA VAL A 30 1.52 13.25 -2.01
C VAL A 30 2.23 13.44 -3.35
N ALA A 31 2.59 14.68 -3.72
CA ALA A 31 3.32 14.94 -4.96
C ALA A 31 4.69 14.23 -4.96
N LYS A 32 5.42 14.27 -3.85
CA LYS A 32 6.70 13.55 -3.73
C LYS A 32 6.55 12.05 -3.86
N ASN A 33 5.53 11.45 -3.23
CA ASN A 33 5.24 10.02 -3.37
C ASN A 33 4.90 9.64 -4.83
N ILE A 34 4.02 10.41 -5.48
CA ILE A 34 3.64 10.18 -6.89
C ILE A 34 4.87 10.28 -7.79
N GLN A 35 5.74 11.27 -7.58
CA GLN A 35 6.98 11.42 -8.34
C GLN A 35 7.96 10.28 -8.06
N ALA A 36 8.13 9.87 -6.80
CA ALA A 36 8.99 8.75 -6.42
C ALA A 36 8.56 7.44 -7.10
N LYS A 37 7.25 7.19 -7.19
CA LYS A 37 6.70 6.01 -7.87
C LYS A 37 6.87 6.00 -9.40
N GLY A 38 7.25 7.12 -10.03
CA GLY A 38 7.42 7.19 -11.49
C GLY A 38 6.75 8.40 -12.15
N GLY A 39 6.03 9.21 -11.38
CA GLY A 39 5.32 10.39 -11.86
C GLY A 39 3.88 10.09 -12.31
N PRO A 40 3.02 11.14 -12.38
CA PRO A 40 1.60 10.97 -12.67
C PRO A 40 1.35 10.33 -14.03
N ASP A 41 2.06 10.78 -15.07
CA ASP A 41 1.88 10.27 -16.43
C ASP A 41 2.18 8.77 -16.54
N ALA A 42 3.26 8.29 -15.90
CA ALA A 42 3.62 6.87 -15.91
C ALA A 42 2.59 6.01 -15.16
N LEU A 43 2.12 6.50 -14.02
CA LEU A 43 1.09 5.82 -13.22
C LEU A 43 -0.25 5.76 -13.96
N HIS A 44 -0.67 6.84 -14.62
CA HIS A 44 -1.90 6.87 -15.43
C HIS A 44 -1.79 6.06 -16.73
N ALA A 45 -0.58 5.93 -17.28
CA ALA A 45 -0.33 5.11 -18.47
C ALA A 45 -0.39 3.61 -18.19
N LEU A 46 -0.32 3.17 -16.92
CA LEU A 46 -0.36 1.75 -16.55
C LEU A 46 -1.77 1.18 -16.72
N GLN A 47 -1.99 0.43 -17.80
CA GLN A 47 -3.28 -0.17 -18.15
C GLN A 47 -3.45 -1.59 -17.60
N SER A 48 -2.34 -2.31 -17.42
CA SER A 48 -2.32 -3.62 -16.78
C SER A 48 -0.98 -3.86 -16.09
N LEU A 49 -1.00 -4.70 -15.07
CA LEU A 49 0.18 -5.13 -14.34
C LEU A 49 0.04 -6.62 -14.04
N ARG A 50 1.08 -7.40 -14.33
CA ARG A 50 1.15 -8.81 -13.94
C ARG A 50 2.38 -9.01 -13.07
N LEU A 51 2.16 -9.46 -11.84
CA LEU A 51 3.21 -9.80 -10.90
C LEU A 51 3.21 -11.31 -10.70
N SER A 52 4.39 -11.93 -10.70
CA SER A 52 4.52 -13.36 -10.42
C SER A 52 5.68 -13.62 -9.49
N GLY A 53 5.51 -14.60 -8.60
CA GLY A 53 6.53 -15.00 -7.66
C GLY A 53 5.99 -16.04 -6.69
N LYS A 54 6.20 -15.78 -5.39
CA LYS A 54 5.88 -16.71 -4.31
C LYS A 54 5.00 -16.06 -3.26
N LEU A 55 4.10 -16.85 -2.71
CA LEU A 55 3.34 -16.54 -1.50
C LEU A 55 3.83 -17.46 -0.38
N ILE A 56 4.29 -16.87 0.70
CA ILE A 56 4.85 -17.53 1.87
C ILE A 56 3.82 -17.37 3.01
N LEU A 57 3.42 -18.48 3.61
CA LEU A 57 2.38 -18.55 4.65
C LEU A 57 2.90 -19.35 5.85
N GLN A 58 2.23 -19.19 7.01
CA GLN A 58 2.49 -19.96 8.23
C GLN A 58 3.97 -19.89 8.64
N GLU A 59 4.48 -18.66 8.80
CA GLU A 59 5.88 -18.40 9.14
C GLU A 59 6.91 -19.14 8.24
N GLY A 60 6.58 -19.32 6.95
CA GLY A 60 7.45 -19.99 5.98
C GLY A 60 7.26 -21.50 5.84
N GLN A 61 6.30 -22.09 6.53
CA GLN A 61 6.00 -23.52 6.40
C GLN A 61 5.34 -23.88 5.07
N ILE A 62 4.63 -22.94 4.46
CA ILE A 62 3.95 -23.13 3.18
C ILE A 62 4.47 -22.10 2.17
N GLU A 63 4.94 -22.59 1.03
CA GLU A 63 5.27 -21.79 -0.14
C GLU A 63 4.35 -22.17 -1.30
N ALA A 64 3.60 -21.20 -1.82
CA ALA A 64 2.74 -21.33 -2.98
C ALA A 64 3.27 -20.46 -4.12
N ARG A 65 3.00 -20.86 -5.37
CA ARG A 65 3.21 -19.96 -6.52
C ARG A 65 2.18 -18.84 -6.45
N TYR A 66 2.63 -17.61 -6.63
CA TYR A 66 1.81 -16.42 -6.64
C TYR A 66 1.74 -15.80 -8.03
N VAL A 67 0.54 -15.42 -8.47
CA VAL A 67 0.34 -14.57 -9.64
C VAL A 67 -0.76 -13.55 -9.32
N GLU A 68 -0.46 -12.27 -9.50
CA GLU A 68 -1.43 -11.19 -9.46
C GLU A 68 -1.53 -10.57 -10.85
N THR A 69 -2.75 -10.27 -11.29
CA THR A 69 -3.00 -9.50 -12.51
C THR A 69 -3.97 -8.39 -12.20
N ARG A 70 -3.58 -7.15 -12.49
CA ARG A 70 -4.39 -5.94 -12.37
C ARG A 70 -4.68 -5.37 -13.76
N LYS A 71 -5.85 -4.77 -13.94
CA LYS A 71 -6.23 -4.10 -15.19
C LYS A 71 -7.12 -2.90 -14.92
N SER A 72 -6.85 -1.78 -15.61
CA SER A 72 -7.65 -0.57 -15.51
C SER A 72 -9.00 -0.70 -16.24
N PRO A 73 -10.07 -0.03 -15.78
CA PRO A 73 -10.23 0.53 -14.44
C PRO A 73 -10.65 -0.58 -13.47
N ASP A 74 -9.96 -0.64 -12.33
CA ASP A 74 -10.34 -1.35 -11.10
C ASP A 74 -10.61 -2.86 -11.21
N LYS A 75 -9.76 -3.62 -11.90
CA LYS A 75 -9.81 -5.10 -11.91
C LYS A 75 -8.56 -5.70 -11.29
N VAL A 76 -8.75 -6.76 -10.51
CA VAL A 76 -7.65 -7.55 -9.95
C VAL A 76 -8.02 -9.02 -9.93
N ARG A 77 -7.02 -9.88 -10.12
CA ARG A 77 -7.11 -11.31 -9.92
C ARG A 77 -5.81 -11.80 -9.30
N THR A 78 -5.94 -12.55 -8.22
CA THR A 78 -4.83 -13.15 -7.49
C THR A 78 -5.00 -14.66 -7.47
N GLU A 79 -3.91 -15.37 -7.77
CA GLU A 79 -3.84 -16.82 -7.80
C GLU A 79 -2.71 -17.30 -6.89
N ALA A 80 -3.04 -18.24 -5.99
CA ALA A 80 -2.08 -18.93 -5.15
C ALA A 80 -2.17 -20.44 -5.41
N SER A 81 -1.13 -21.00 -6.04
CA SER A 81 -1.09 -22.42 -6.40
C SER A 81 -0.17 -23.21 -5.48
N LEU A 82 -0.74 -24.19 -4.79
CA LEU A 82 -0.01 -25.18 -3.97
C LEU A 82 -0.29 -26.57 -4.54
N GLN A 83 0.76 -27.24 -5.01
CA GLN A 83 0.66 -28.52 -5.73
C GLN A 83 -0.30 -28.41 -6.96
N SER A 84 -1.34 -29.24 -7.01
CA SER A 84 -2.36 -29.23 -8.08
C SER A 84 -3.59 -28.38 -7.76
N MET A 85 -3.58 -27.65 -6.65
CA MET A 85 -4.69 -26.82 -6.20
C MET A 85 -4.34 -25.34 -6.37
N THR A 86 -5.30 -24.54 -6.84
CA THR A 86 -5.14 -23.08 -7.01
C THR A 86 -6.28 -22.36 -6.32
N ALA A 87 -5.96 -21.56 -5.31
CA ALA A 87 -6.87 -20.57 -4.77
C ALA A 87 -6.90 -19.37 -5.71
N VAL A 88 -8.09 -18.79 -5.87
CA VAL A 88 -8.31 -17.62 -6.72
C VAL A 88 -9.13 -16.62 -5.93
N GLN A 89 -8.78 -15.33 -6.04
CA GLN A 89 -9.68 -14.23 -5.75
C GLN A 89 -9.65 -13.26 -6.92
N ALA A 90 -10.79 -12.67 -7.27
CA ALA A 90 -10.87 -11.71 -8.36
C ALA A 90 -11.98 -10.69 -8.13
N TYR A 91 -11.80 -9.51 -8.72
CA TYR A 91 -12.76 -8.42 -8.77
C TYR A 91 -12.74 -7.83 -10.18
N ASP A 92 -13.92 -7.62 -10.77
CA ASP A 92 -14.07 -7.16 -12.16
C ASP A 92 -14.40 -5.67 -12.31
N GLY A 93 -14.35 -4.92 -11.21
CA GLY A 93 -14.79 -3.53 -11.14
C GLY A 93 -16.24 -3.38 -10.66
N THR A 94 -16.95 -4.49 -10.43
CA THR A 94 -18.32 -4.48 -9.89
C THR A 94 -18.58 -5.62 -8.92
N GLU A 95 -18.29 -6.86 -9.32
CA GLU A 95 -18.45 -8.06 -8.51
C GLU A 95 -17.09 -8.71 -8.22
N GLY A 96 -16.98 -9.38 -7.08
CA GLY A 96 -15.81 -10.18 -6.74
C GLY A 96 -16.18 -11.60 -6.38
N TRP A 97 -15.22 -12.49 -6.53
CA TRP A 97 -15.41 -13.91 -6.31
C TRP A 97 -14.12 -14.60 -5.89
N LYS A 98 -14.26 -15.79 -5.32
CA LYS A 98 -13.12 -16.61 -4.90
C LYS A 98 -13.33 -18.10 -5.19
N ILE A 99 -12.22 -18.82 -5.25
CA ILE A 99 -12.15 -20.28 -5.14
C ILE A 99 -11.15 -20.58 -4.02
N TRP A 100 -11.54 -21.40 -3.03
CA TRP A 100 -10.69 -21.78 -1.90
C TRP A 100 -10.60 -23.31 -1.74
N PRO A 101 -9.76 -23.98 -2.54
CA PRO A 101 -9.76 -25.44 -2.64
C PRO A 101 -9.18 -26.13 -1.40
N PHE A 102 -8.45 -25.42 -0.55
CA PHE A 102 -7.75 -25.98 0.61
C PHE A 102 -8.69 -26.45 1.73
N SER A 103 -9.95 -26.00 1.74
CA SER A 103 -11.01 -26.54 2.61
C SER A 103 -11.89 -27.59 1.92
N GLY A 104 -11.50 -28.06 0.73
CA GLY A 104 -12.21 -29.08 -0.05
C GLY A 104 -13.27 -28.52 -1.01
N ARG A 105 -13.67 -27.26 -0.87
CA ARG A 105 -14.61 -26.59 -1.80
C ARG A 105 -13.87 -26.06 -3.02
N LYS A 106 -14.22 -26.56 -4.20
CA LYS A 106 -13.59 -26.16 -5.47
C LYS A 106 -14.45 -25.25 -6.34
N ASP A 107 -15.71 -25.06 -5.95
CA ASP A 107 -16.63 -24.22 -6.69
C ASP A 107 -16.37 -22.74 -6.43
N PRO A 108 -16.53 -21.89 -7.44
CA PRO A 108 -16.41 -20.44 -7.31
C PRO A 108 -17.57 -19.86 -6.51
N GLU A 109 -17.27 -18.87 -5.67
CA GLU A 109 -18.24 -18.22 -4.80
C GLU A 109 -18.15 -16.71 -4.91
N LYS A 110 -19.29 -16.02 -4.99
CA LYS A 110 -19.34 -14.56 -4.94
C LYS A 110 -18.98 -14.05 -3.55
N LEU A 111 -18.28 -12.93 -3.50
CA LEU A 111 -17.92 -12.24 -2.27
C LEU A 111 -19.02 -11.28 -1.83
N ALA A 112 -19.19 -11.14 -0.51
CA ALA A 112 -20.04 -10.10 0.07
C ALA A 112 -19.36 -8.73 -0.01
N ALA A 113 -20.14 -7.65 0.12
CA ALA A 113 -19.63 -6.28 -0.03
C ALA A 113 -18.44 -5.96 0.90
N ASP A 114 -18.46 -6.44 2.14
CA ASP A 114 -17.34 -6.24 3.08
C ASP A 114 -16.05 -6.92 2.62
N ASP A 115 -16.16 -8.08 1.96
CA ASP A 115 -15.02 -8.85 1.45
C ASP A 115 -14.51 -8.35 0.09
N LEU A 116 -15.26 -7.46 -0.58
CA LEU A 116 -14.80 -6.79 -1.80
C LEU A 116 -13.79 -5.68 -1.52
N LYS A 117 -13.85 -5.07 -0.33
CA LYS A 117 -13.07 -3.86 -0.02
C LYS A 117 -11.55 -4.05 -0.19
N PRO A 118 -10.93 -5.16 0.25
CA PRO A 118 -9.51 -5.39 0.00
C PRO A 118 -9.19 -5.51 -1.50
N LEU A 119 -10.01 -6.25 -2.26
CA LEU A 119 -9.80 -6.41 -3.70
C LEU A 119 -9.97 -5.10 -4.49
N ILE A 120 -10.88 -4.23 -4.05
CA ILE A 120 -11.01 -2.88 -4.62
C ILE A 120 -9.72 -2.10 -4.42
N GLU A 121 -9.14 -2.16 -3.22
CA GLU A 121 -7.87 -1.49 -2.91
C GLU A 121 -6.69 -2.11 -3.66
N ASP A 122 -6.61 -3.44 -3.77
CA ASP A 122 -5.57 -4.14 -4.54
C ASP A 122 -5.63 -3.79 -6.03
N ALA A 123 -6.82 -3.55 -6.58
CA ALA A 123 -7.01 -3.12 -7.95
C ALA A 123 -6.48 -1.69 -8.22
N GLU A 124 -6.27 -0.88 -7.18
CA GLU A 124 -5.74 0.49 -7.30
C GLU A 124 -4.23 0.47 -7.58
N MET A 125 -3.83 0.39 -8.85
CA MET A 125 -2.41 0.35 -9.25
C MET A 125 -1.57 1.57 -8.79
N GLY A 126 -2.21 2.73 -8.57
CA GLY A 126 -1.54 3.93 -8.05
C GLY A 126 -1.53 4.06 -6.52
N GLY A 127 -2.18 3.13 -5.83
CA GLY A 127 -2.41 3.19 -4.39
C GLY A 127 -3.38 4.30 -3.95
N PRO A 128 -3.51 4.51 -2.63
CA PRO A 128 -4.56 5.37 -2.05
C PRO A 128 -4.31 6.88 -2.22
N LEU A 129 -3.09 7.28 -2.60
CA LEU A 129 -2.70 8.69 -2.74
C LEU A 129 -2.86 9.22 -4.16
N LEU A 130 -2.77 8.36 -5.19
CA LEU A 130 -2.99 8.79 -6.57
C LEU A 130 -4.46 9.18 -6.76
N ASP A 131 -4.69 10.39 -7.26
CA ASP A 131 -6.01 10.97 -7.53
C ASP A 131 -6.96 10.96 -6.32
N TRP A 132 -6.42 11.04 -5.10
CA TRP A 132 -7.18 10.92 -3.86
C TRP A 132 -8.41 11.85 -3.81
N GLN A 133 -8.31 13.08 -4.34
CA GLN A 133 -9.42 14.03 -4.42
C GLN A 133 -10.52 13.56 -5.39
N ALA A 134 -10.15 13.08 -6.58
CA ALA A 134 -11.09 12.60 -7.59
C ALA A 134 -11.78 11.30 -7.13
N LYS A 135 -11.06 10.47 -6.36
CA LYS A 135 -11.61 9.29 -5.66
C LYS A 135 -12.54 9.65 -4.50
N GLY A 136 -12.57 10.92 -4.07
CA GLY A 136 -13.42 11.41 -2.99
C GLY A 136 -12.88 11.11 -1.59
N SER A 137 -11.57 10.88 -1.47
CA SER A 137 -10.89 10.71 -0.19
C SER A 137 -10.55 12.07 0.44
N ALA A 138 -10.28 12.07 1.75
CA ALA A 138 -9.65 13.17 2.47
C ALA A 138 -8.29 12.73 3.01
N VAL A 139 -7.26 13.56 2.89
CA VAL A 139 -5.90 13.26 3.37
C VAL A 139 -5.45 14.30 4.40
N GLU A 140 -4.92 13.82 5.52
CA GLU A 140 -4.39 14.62 6.63
C GLU A 140 -2.95 14.16 6.96
N TYR A 141 -2.03 15.10 7.17
CA TYR A 141 -0.68 14.79 7.63
C TYR A 141 -0.62 14.82 9.16
N LEU A 142 -0.17 13.73 9.77
CA LEU A 142 -0.15 13.54 11.22
C LEU A 142 1.25 13.70 11.84
N GLY A 143 2.25 14.12 11.05
CA GLY A 143 3.64 14.17 11.49
C GLY A 143 4.40 12.87 11.15
N THR A 144 5.55 12.69 11.78
CA THR A 144 6.37 11.49 11.62
C THR A 144 6.09 10.48 12.72
N GLU A 145 6.10 9.19 12.39
CA GLU A 145 5.98 8.07 13.32
C GLU A 145 7.07 7.04 13.01
N ASP A 146 7.63 6.42 14.04
CA ASP A 146 8.65 5.38 13.86
C ASP A 146 8.02 4.11 13.29
N VAL A 147 8.56 3.64 12.16
CA VAL A 147 8.28 2.34 11.56
C VAL A 147 9.60 1.60 11.49
N GLU A 148 9.83 0.72 12.46
CA GLU A 148 11.01 -0.15 12.53
C GLU A 148 12.34 0.62 12.46
N GLY A 149 12.42 1.75 13.18
CA GLY A 149 13.59 2.62 13.18
C GLY A 149 13.61 3.67 12.06
N THR A 150 12.60 3.71 11.20
CA THR A 150 12.45 4.72 10.14
C THR A 150 11.42 5.78 10.58
N PRO A 151 11.79 7.08 10.71
CA PRO A 151 10.86 8.14 11.07
C PRO A 151 9.98 8.54 9.87
N ALA A 152 8.98 7.72 9.56
CA ALA A 152 8.15 7.81 8.37
C ALA A 152 7.10 8.91 8.47
N HIS A 153 6.82 9.60 7.36
CA HIS A 153 5.71 10.55 7.28
C HIS A 153 4.38 9.80 7.30
N LYS A 154 3.53 10.10 8.28
CA LYS A 154 2.22 9.44 8.44
C LYS A 154 1.10 10.30 7.85
N LEU A 155 0.49 9.80 6.79
CA LEU A 155 -0.70 10.38 6.17
C LEU A 155 -1.93 9.56 6.57
N LYS A 156 -2.98 10.21 7.06
CA LYS A 156 -4.30 9.59 7.25
C LYS A 156 -5.16 9.85 6.02
N VAL A 157 -5.62 8.78 5.40
CA VAL A 157 -6.52 8.77 4.24
C VAL A 157 -7.89 8.27 4.70
N VAL A 158 -8.89 9.14 4.71
CA VAL A 158 -10.29 8.76 4.90
C VAL A 158 -10.88 8.52 3.52
N ARG A 159 -11.21 7.28 3.18
CA ARG A 159 -11.77 6.92 1.87
C ARG A 159 -13.25 7.30 1.78
N LYS A 160 -13.75 7.39 0.54
CA LYS A 160 -15.16 7.67 0.23
C LYS A 160 -16.15 6.70 0.92
N ASN A 161 -15.74 5.45 1.14
CA ASN A 161 -16.56 4.44 1.82
C ASN A 161 -16.53 4.54 3.36
N GLY A 162 -15.75 5.47 3.92
CA GLY A 162 -15.60 5.68 5.36
C GLY A 162 -14.45 4.90 6.00
N ASP A 163 -13.80 3.98 5.29
CA ASP A 163 -12.62 3.27 5.80
C ASP A 163 -11.44 4.24 5.94
N VAL A 164 -10.54 3.96 6.89
CA VAL A 164 -9.38 4.81 7.18
C VAL A 164 -8.10 4.03 6.91
N SER A 165 -7.23 4.54 6.06
CA SER A 165 -5.84 4.05 5.94
C SER A 165 -4.86 5.06 6.49
N PHE A 166 -3.89 4.59 7.24
CA PHE A 166 -2.66 5.33 7.51
C PHE A 166 -1.60 4.87 6.52
N VAL A 167 -1.05 5.80 5.74
CA VAL A 167 0.03 5.58 4.77
C VAL A 167 1.30 6.15 5.35
N TYR A 168 2.33 5.31 5.46
CA TYR A 168 3.62 5.68 6.01
C TYR A 168 4.63 5.79 4.87
N LEU A 169 5.18 6.97 4.66
CA LEU A 169 6.15 7.24 3.61
C LEU A 169 7.56 7.32 4.19
N ASP A 170 8.52 6.65 3.54
CA ASP A 170 9.94 6.83 3.85
C ASP A 170 10.31 8.33 3.76
N PRO A 171 11.04 8.90 4.74
CA PRO A 171 11.33 10.33 4.78
C PRO A 171 12.30 10.82 3.68
N ASN A 172 13.05 9.91 3.06
CA ASN A 172 14.05 10.23 2.05
C ASN A 172 13.56 9.90 0.63
N TYR A 173 12.93 8.75 0.47
CA TYR A 173 12.49 8.21 -0.82
C TYR A 173 11.01 8.47 -1.10
N PHE A 174 10.20 8.80 -0.09
CA PHE A 174 8.77 9.09 -0.19
C PHE A 174 7.93 7.94 -0.76
N LEU A 175 8.47 6.73 -0.82
CA LEU A 175 7.73 5.50 -1.13
C LEU A 175 6.97 5.04 0.11
N GLU A 176 5.81 4.43 -0.09
CA GLU A 176 5.08 3.75 0.97
C GLU A 176 5.96 2.63 1.56
N ILE A 177 6.09 2.58 2.88
CA ILE A 177 6.79 1.47 3.57
C ILE A 177 5.83 0.66 4.44
N ARG A 178 4.70 1.27 4.83
CA ARG A 178 3.62 0.61 5.55
C ARG A 178 2.27 1.24 5.22
N LEU A 179 1.24 0.42 5.16
CA LEU A 179 -0.15 0.84 5.27
C LEU A 179 -0.78 0.19 6.49
N VAL A 180 -1.62 0.93 7.20
CA VAL A 180 -2.50 0.36 8.24
C VAL A 180 -3.93 0.76 7.91
N THR A 181 -4.78 -0.20 7.60
CA THR A 181 -6.18 0.05 7.20
C THR A 181 -7.14 -0.41 8.29
N GLN A 182 -7.92 0.54 8.81
CA GLN A 182 -8.99 0.32 9.76
C GLN A 182 -10.33 0.29 9.02
N ARG A 183 -11.08 -0.80 9.14
CA ARG A 183 -12.42 -0.91 8.56
C ARG A 183 -13.36 -1.74 9.42
N MET A 184 -14.66 -1.57 9.18
CA MET A 184 -15.68 -2.48 9.68
C MET A 184 -15.81 -3.65 8.70
N GLN A 185 -15.71 -4.87 9.22
CA GLN A 185 -15.89 -6.11 8.46
C GLN A 185 -16.76 -7.06 9.30
N HIS A 186 -17.91 -7.46 8.76
CA HIS A 186 -18.85 -8.37 9.43
C HIS A 186 -19.28 -7.91 10.84
N GLY A 187 -19.36 -6.59 11.06
CA GLY A 187 -19.74 -5.99 12.35
C GLY A 187 -18.62 -5.91 13.39
N ALA A 188 -17.39 -6.29 13.04
CA ALA A 188 -16.20 -6.10 13.85
C ALA A 188 -15.25 -5.06 13.22
N GLN A 189 -14.62 -4.26 14.07
CA GLN A 189 -13.52 -3.39 13.62
C GLN A 189 -12.26 -4.23 13.45
N VAL A 190 -11.64 -4.16 12.28
CA VAL A 190 -10.39 -4.86 11.94
C VAL A 190 -9.32 -3.85 11.56
N GLU A 191 -8.07 -4.13 11.91
CA GLU A 191 -6.88 -3.40 11.46
C GLU A 191 -5.99 -4.34 10.67
N GLU A 192 -5.82 -4.06 9.38
CA GLU A 192 -4.86 -4.75 8.52
C GLU A 192 -3.59 -3.91 8.42
N GLU A 193 -2.43 -4.54 8.48
CA GLU A 193 -1.13 -3.93 8.27
C GLU A 193 -0.49 -4.55 7.02
N VAL A 194 0.06 -3.69 6.16
CA VAL A 194 0.77 -4.10 4.94
C VAL A 194 2.13 -3.41 4.93
N ASP A 195 3.19 -4.19 4.96
CA ASP A 195 4.57 -3.74 4.84
C ASP A 195 5.05 -3.88 3.40
N LEU A 196 5.70 -2.84 2.89
CA LEU A 196 6.10 -2.73 1.49
C LEU A 196 7.60 -2.49 1.39
N GLY A 197 8.26 -3.27 0.54
CA GLY A 197 9.70 -3.20 0.37
C GLY A 197 10.16 -3.70 -1.00
N ASP A 198 11.48 -3.69 -1.16
CA ASP A 198 12.18 -4.16 -2.37
C ASP A 198 11.57 -3.58 -3.65
N TYR A 199 11.42 -2.24 -3.69
CA TYR A 199 10.83 -1.57 -4.84
C TYR A 199 11.68 -1.77 -6.10
N GLU A 200 11.06 -2.32 -7.14
CA GLU A 200 11.67 -2.51 -8.45
C GLU A 200 10.94 -1.74 -9.54
N LYS A 201 11.68 -1.40 -10.59
CA LYS A 201 11.14 -0.64 -11.73
C LYS A 201 10.51 -1.60 -12.73
N VAL A 202 9.18 -1.51 -12.88
CA VAL A 202 8.41 -2.18 -13.93
C VAL A 202 8.01 -1.12 -14.96
N GLU A 203 8.61 -1.19 -16.15
CA GLU A 203 8.63 -0.09 -17.12
C GLU A 203 9.10 1.24 -16.51
N ASN A 204 8.19 2.18 -16.23
CA ASN A 204 8.50 3.49 -15.65
C ASN A 204 7.96 3.68 -14.23
N VAL A 205 7.37 2.64 -13.63
CA VAL A 205 6.74 2.70 -12.31
C VAL A 205 7.54 1.86 -11.32
N LEU A 206 7.77 2.37 -10.11
CA LEU A 206 8.30 1.59 -8.99
C LEU A 206 7.17 0.82 -8.31
N ILE A 207 7.33 -0.49 -8.22
CA ILE A 207 6.37 -1.44 -7.66
C ILE A 207 7.06 -2.21 -6.52
N PRO A 208 6.41 -2.42 -5.35
CA PRO A 208 6.98 -3.21 -4.26
C PRO A 208 7.10 -4.68 -4.69
N PHE A 209 8.29 -5.28 -4.53
CA PHE A 209 8.50 -6.72 -4.80
C PHE A 209 8.55 -7.57 -3.53
N SER A 210 8.50 -6.95 -2.35
CA SER A 210 8.21 -7.62 -1.09
C SER A 210 6.99 -6.97 -0.47
N VAL A 211 5.94 -7.76 -0.24
CA VAL A 211 4.73 -7.33 0.44
C VAL A 211 4.45 -8.29 1.59
N GLU A 212 4.30 -7.80 2.80
CA GLU A 212 3.94 -8.61 3.96
C GLU A 212 2.64 -8.07 4.55
N SER A 213 1.61 -8.90 4.68
CA SER A 213 0.26 -8.45 5.05
C SER A 213 -0.43 -9.37 6.05
N GLY A 214 -1.28 -8.77 6.88
CA GLY A 214 -2.14 -9.49 7.82
C GLY A 214 -2.70 -8.57 8.89
N HIS A 215 -3.36 -9.16 9.89
CA HIS A 215 -3.86 -8.40 11.02
C HIS A 215 -2.71 -7.68 11.74
N LYS A 216 -2.94 -6.41 12.09
CA LYS A 216 -1.92 -5.59 12.72
C LYS A 216 -1.44 -6.20 14.04
N GLY A 217 -0.13 -6.38 14.15
CA GLY A 217 0.52 -6.96 15.32
C GLY A 217 0.45 -8.48 15.39
N ASP A 218 -0.16 -9.14 14.41
CA ASP A 218 -0.08 -10.60 14.27
C ASP A 218 1.32 -10.99 13.76
N PRO A 219 2.04 -11.90 14.42
CA PRO A 219 3.32 -12.41 13.92
C PRO A 219 3.17 -13.31 12.67
N ASP A 220 2.02 -13.93 12.44
CA ASP A 220 1.81 -14.84 11.29
C ASP A 220 1.21 -14.08 10.09
N LYS A 221 1.98 -13.14 9.55
CA LYS A 221 1.64 -12.45 8.30
C LYS A 221 1.97 -13.32 7.09
N GLN A 222 1.19 -13.17 6.03
CA GLN A 222 1.55 -13.71 4.73
C GLN A 222 2.57 -12.79 4.04
N LYS A 223 3.48 -13.38 3.26
CA LYS A 223 4.50 -12.64 2.52
C LYS A 223 4.48 -12.99 1.04
N GLU A 224 4.33 -11.99 0.20
CA GLU A 224 4.49 -12.06 -1.24
C GLU A 224 5.92 -11.65 -1.60
N VAL A 225 6.63 -12.52 -2.32
CA VAL A 225 7.94 -12.24 -2.90
C VAL A 225 7.78 -12.28 -4.41
N ILE A 226 7.82 -11.10 -5.04
CA ILE A 226 7.65 -10.96 -6.48
C ILE A 226 9.01 -11.21 -7.16
N GLU A 227 8.99 -12.06 -8.17
CA GLU A 227 10.18 -12.42 -8.96
C GLU A 227 10.18 -11.75 -10.33
N LYS A 228 9.00 -11.34 -10.81
CA LYS A 228 8.83 -10.68 -12.11
C LYS A 228 7.60 -9.79 -12.11
N GLY A 229 7.77 -8.57 -12.60
CA GLY A 229 6.69 -7.64 -12.96
C GLY A 229 6.64 -7.37 -14.46
N GLU A 230 5.44 -7.33 -15.01
CA GLU A 230 5.18 -7.01 -16.42
C GLU A 230 4.05 -5.97 -16.51
N ALA A 231 4.32 -4.82 -17.09
CA ALA A 231 3.33 -3.77 -17.31
C ALA A 231 2.74 -3.85 -18.72
N ASN A 232 1.51 -3.35 -18.87
CA ASN A 232 0.85 -3.13 -20.16
C ASN A 232 0.74 -4.37 -21.05
N VAL A 233 0.75 -5.56 -20.45
CA VAL A 233 0.51 -6.83 -21.14
C VAL A 233 -0.97 -6.96 -21.54
N PRO A 234 -1.28 -7.59 -22.69
CA PRO A 234 -2.66 -7.92 -23.03
C PRO A 234 -3.28 -8.83 -21.96
N VAL A 235 -4.45 -8.44 -21.44
CA VAL A 235 -5.21 -9.21 -20.44
C VAL A 235 -6.66 -9.33 -20.91
N ASP A 236 -7.14 -10.56 -21.00
CA ASP A 236 -8.54 -10.88 -21.29
C ASP A 236 -9.42 -10.57 -20.07
N ASP A 237 -10.51 -9.82 -20.25
CA ASP A 237 -11.43 -9.46 -19.17
C ASP A 237 -12.13 -10.70 -18.58
N ALA A 238 -12.24 -11.79 -19.35
CA ALA A 238 -12.86 -13.03 -18.92
C ALA A 238 -12.25 -13.62 -17.64
N ILE A 239 -10.98 -13.33 -17.34
CA ILE A 239 -10.33 -13.87 -16.13
C ILE A 239 -10.86 -13.23 -14.85
N PHE A 240 -11.42 -12.01 -14.92
CA PHE A 240 -11.92 -11.27 -13.75
C PHE A 240 -13.37 -11.59 -13.45
N HIS A 241 -14.15 -11.98 -14.45
CA HIS A 241 -15.58 -12.26 -14.28
C HIS A 241 -15.83 -13.56 -13.51
N PHE A 242 -16.96 -13.60 -12.81
CA PHE A 242 -17.44 -14.84 -12.21
C PHE A 242 -17.54 -15.92 -13.29
N PRO A 243 -16.88 -17.08 -13.13
CA PRO A 243 -16.86 -18.09 -14.17
C PRO A 243 -18.27 -18.63 -14.43
N ALA A 244 -18.69 -18.62 -15.69
CA ALA A 244 -19.91 -19.31 -16.09
C ALA A 244 -19.76 -20.80 -15.76
N GLY A 245 -20.75 -21.37 -15.07
CA GLY A 245 -20.79 -22.81 -14.80
C GLY A 245 -20.67 -23.60 -16.10
N LYS A 246 -19.97 -24.74 -16.04
CA LYS A 246 -19.93 -25.69 -17.15
C LYS A 246 -21.30 -26.30 -17.43
#